data_AF-A0A2Z2HVR0-F1
#
_entry.id   AF-A0A2Z2HVR0-F1
#
_cell.length_a   1.000
_cell.length_b   1.000
_cell.length_c   1.000
_cell.angle_alpha   90.00
_cell.angle_beta   90.00
_cell.angle_gamma   90.00
#
_symmetry.space_group_name_H-M   'P 1'
#
loop_
_entity.id
_entity.type
_entity.pdbx_description
1 polymer ?
#
loop_
_entity_poly.entity_id
_entity_poly.type
_entity_poly.pdbx_seq_one_letter_code
_entity_poly.pdbx_strand_id
1 'polypeptide(L)'
;MVDESSTGSMRLRASGVGVVVGGSLLGGAATIVSFWLAAALVIVCGGIWMVIGDRTDAFQGSIGVIAVGAIGLLEAIPGIGLGVDPIPLAAFAIVFGCFDAVAGLILGHFSNAVEGS
;
A
#
# COMPACT_ATOMS: atom_id res chain seq x y z
N MET A 1 -16.98 -25.33 -1.62
CA MET A 1 -16.90 -23.91 -1.24
C MET A 1 -15.49 -23.69 -0.78
N VAL A 2 -14.60 -23.44 -1.73
CA VAL A 2 -13.17 -23.30 -1.50
C VAL A 2 -12.81 -21.92 -2.06
N ASP A 3 -11.99 -21.20 -1.31
CA ASP A 3 -11.16 -20.06 -1.72
C ASP A 3 -11.68 -18.60 -1.73
N GLU A 4 -12.90 -18.21 -1.39
CA GLU A 4 -13.22 -16.76 -1.34
C GLU A 4 -12.65 -16.05 -0.10
N SER A 5 -12.75 -16.67 1.08
CA SER A 5 -12.19 -16.15 2.34
C SER A 5 -10.65 -16.11 2.30
N SER A 6 -10.03 -17.22 1.89
CA SER A 6 -8.58 -17.36 1.74
C SER A 6 -8.03 -16.33 0.74
N THR A 7 -8.68 -16.19 -0.42
CA THR A 7 -8.33 -15.16 -1.41
C THR A 7 -8.44 -13.77 -0.79
N GLY A 8 -9.56 -13.41 -0.13
CA GLY A 8 -9.72 -12.08 0.48
C GLY A 8 -8.61 -11.69 1.46
N SER A 9 -8.22 -12.62 2.35
CA SER A 9 -7.15 -12.39 3.34
C SER A 9 -5.77 -12.17 2.70
N MET A 10 -5.47 -12.93 1.65
CA MET A 10 -4.21 -12.82 0.92
C MET A 10 -4.10 -11.49 0.18
N ARG A 11 -5.23 -10.99 -0.34
CA ARG A 11 -5.30 -9.68 -1.02
C ARG A 11 -5.10 -8.51 -0.08
N LEU A 12 -5.73 -8.59 1.10
CA LEU A 12 -5.57 -7.58 2.15
C LEU A 12 -4.11 -7.49 2.60
N ARG A 13 -3.46 -8.65 2.80
CA ARG A 13 -2.05 -8.71 3.18
C ARG A 13 -1.12 -8.12 2.12
N ALA A 14 -1.30 -8.50 0.85
CA ALA A 14 -0.47 -8.01 -0.25
C ALA A 14 -0.61 -6.49 -0.44
N SER A 15 -1.84 -5.98 -0.34
CA SER A 15 -2.11 -4.54 -0.43
C SER A 15 -1.50 -3.77 0.73
N GLY A 16 -1.64 -4.24 1.98
CA GLY A 16 -1.05 -3.60 3.16
C GLY A 16 0.48 -3.49 3.08
N VAL A 17 1.16 -4.54 2.61
CA VAL A 17 2.62 -4.50 2.36
C VAL A 17 2.96 -3.44 1.29
N GLY A 18 2.14 -3.34 0.25
CA GLY A 18 2.24 -2.30 -0.77
C GLY A 18 2.14 -0.89 -0.20
N VAL A 19 1.18 -0.65 0.71
CA VAL A 19 1.01 0.64 1.39
C VAL A 19 2.23 0.99 2.25
N VAL A 20 2.81 0.02 2.97
CA VAL A 20 4.04 0.24 3.77
C VAL A 20 5.22 0.63 2.89
N VAL A 21 5.41 -0.07 1.76
CA VAL A 21 6.46 0.23 0.79
C VAL A 21 6.23 1.61 0.17
N GLY A 22 5.00 1.92 -0.25
CA GLY A 22 4.63 3.21 -0.81
C GLY A 22 4.85 4.37 0.17
N GLY A 23 4.47 4.19 1.44
CA GLY A 23 4.70 5.17 2.50
C GLY A 23 6.19 5.40 2.76
N SER A 24 6.99 4.33 2.79
CA SER A 24 8.44 4.41 2.96
C SER A 24 9.11 5.14 1.79
N LEU A 25 8.69 4.84 0.56
CA LEU A 25 9.18 5.52 -0.65
C LEU A 25 8.80 7.00 -0.64
N LEU A 26 7.56 7.32 -0.27
CA LEU A 26 7.09 8.70 -0.22
C LEU A 26 7.87 9.51 0.82
N GLY A 27 8.00 8.97 2.03
CA GLY A 27 8.75 9.60 3.12
C GLY A 27 10.21 9.82 2.75
N GLY A 28 10.86 8.82 2.15
CA GLY A 28 12.24 8.93 1.68
C GLY A 28 12.39 9.96 0.55
N ALA A 29 11.57 9.88 -0.49
CA ALA A 29 11.64 10.79 -1.63
C ALA A 29 11.38 12.24 -1.23
N ALA A 30 10.43 12.48 -0.33
CA ALA A 30 10.11 13.82 0.16
C ALA A 30 11.25 14.50 0.93
N THR A 31 12.27 13.76 1.39
CA THR A 31 13.48 14.37 1.98
C THR A 31 14.46 14.93 0.95
N ILE A 32 14.32 14.54 -0.33
CA ILE A 32 15.25 14.87 -1.41
C ILE A 32 14.58 15.81 -2.42
N VAL A 33 13.32 15.56 -2.76
CA VAL A 33 12.56 16.28 -3.79
C VAL A 33 11.27 16.88 -3.22
N SER A 34 10.65 17.79 -3.98
CA SER A 34 9.37 18.39 -3.58
C SER A 34 8.25 17.34 -3.48
N PHE A 35 7.25 17.60 -2.63
CA PHE A 35 6.18 16.65 -2.33
C PHE A 35 5.45 16.15 -3.58
N TRP A 36 5.17 17.05 -4.53
CA TRP A 36 4.52 16.70 -5.80
C TRP A 36 5.35 15.73 -6.65
N LEU A 37 6.68 15.95 -6.72
CA LEU A 37 7.62 15.06 -7.41
C LEU A 37 7.78 13.73 -6.68
N ALA A 38 7.85 13.74 -5.34
CA ALA A 38 7.91 12.53 -4.53
C ALA A 38 6.68 11.65 -4.77
N ALA A 39 5.48 12.23 -4.72
CA ALA A 39 4.22 11.53 -4.98
C ALA A 39 4.17 10.93 -6.39
N ALA A 40 4.57 11.70 -7.41
CA ALA A 40 4.65 11.22 -8.79
C ALA A 40 5.63 10.04 -8.94
N LEU A 41 6.80 10.11 -8.29
CA LEU A 41 7.78 9.02 -8.30
C LEU A 41 7.22 7.74 -7.66
N VAL A 42 6.49 7.85 -6.55
CA VAL A 42 5.84 6.70 -5.91
C VAL A 42 4.82 6.05 -6.84
N ILE A 43 4.01 6.84 -7.54
CA ILE A 43 3.04 6.33 -8.53
C ILE A 43 3.77 5.59 -9.66
N VAL A 44 4.81 6.19 -10.24
CA VAL A 44 5.59 5.58 -11.33
C VAL A 44 6.24 4.28 -10.85
N CYS A 45 6.81 4.27 -9.65
CA CYS A 45 7.42 3.08 -9.06
C CYS A 45 6.39 1.95 -8.88
N GLY A 46 5.20 2.27 -8.36
CA GLY A 46 4.09 1.34 -8.26
C GLY A 46 3.62 0.82 -9.62
N GLY A 47 3.55 1.69 -10.64
CA GLY A 47 3.20 1.30 -12.02
C GLY A 47 4.23 0.38 -12.68
N ILE A 48 5.53 0.65 -12.49
CA ILE A 48 6.61 -0.22 -12.97
C ILE A 48 6.51 -1.59 -12.30
N TRP A 49 6.30 -1.61 -10.98
CA TRP A 49 6.14 -2.85 -10.22
C TRP A 49 4.93 -3.66 -10.71
N MET A 50 3.84 -2.99 -11.06
CA MET A 50 2.63 -3.60 -11.62
C MET A 50 2.86 -4.25 -12.98
N VAL A 51 3.71 -3.65 -13.83
CA VAL A 51 4.01 -4.16 -15.18
C VAL A 51 5.01 -5.32 -15.15
N ILE A 52 5.97 -5.28 -14.22
CA ILE A 52 7.05 -6.29 -14.13
C ILE A 52 6.61 -7.49 -13.26
N GLY A 53 5.65 -7.31 -12.35
CA GLY A 53 5.21 -8.35 -11.44
C GLY A 53 4.30 -9.40 -12.09
N ASP A 54 4.84 -10.58 -12.39
CA ASP A 54 4.09 -11.72 -12.97
C ASP A 54 3.09 -12.41 -12.01
N ARG A 55 2.98 -11.97 -10.74
CA ARG A 55 2.06 -12.55 -9.74
C ARG A 55 0.94 -11.60 -9.35
N THR A 56 -0.24 -12.17 -9.12
CA THR A 56 -1.42 -11.49 -8.51
C THR A 56 -1.09 -10.77 -7.20
N ASP A 57 -0.14 -11.30 -6.43
CA ASP A 57 0.33 -10.70 -5.18
C ASP A 57 1.10 -9.38 -5.44
N ALA A 58 1.87 -9.34 -6.53
CA ALA A 58 2.61 -8.14 -6.94
C ALA A 58 1.67 -7.05 -7.44
N PHE A 59 0.60 -7.42 -8.15
CA PHE A 59 -0.44 -6.49 -8.57
C PHE A 59 -1.12 -5.79 -7.38
N GLN A 60 -1.46 -6.53 -6.33
CA GLN A 60 -2.09 -5.95 -5.14
C GLN A 60 -1.16 -5.12 -4.28
N GLY A 61 0.10 -5.53 -4.14
CA GLY A 61 1.14 -4.67 -3.56
C GLY A 61 1.29 -3.37 -4.35
N SER A 62 1.27 -3.45 -5.68
CA SER A 62 1.37 -2.28 -6.55
C SER A 62 0.21 -1.31 -6.36
N ILE A 63 -1.01 -1.82 -6.18
CA ILE A 63 -2.19 -0.99 -5.86
C ILE A 63 -1.97 -0.21 -4.57
N GLY A 64 -1.43 -0.85 -3.53
CA GLY A 64 -1.11 -0.17 -2.27
C GLY A 64 -0.11 0.98 -2.45
N VAL A 65 0.95 0.75 -3.24
CA VAL A 65 1.96 1.77 -3.56
C VAL A 65 1.35 2.93 -4.35
N ILE A 66 0.57 2.62 -5.39
CA ILE A 66 -0.11 3.62 -6.24
C ILE A 66 -1.10 4.44 -5.40
N ALA A 67 -1.85 3.81 -4.50
CA ALA A 67 -2.79 4.49 -3.63
C ALA A 67 -2.08 5.53 -2.74
N VAL A 68 -0.95 5.16 -2.12
CA VAL A 68 -0.15 6.11 -1.32
C VAL A 68 0.35 7.27 -2.18
N GLY A 69 0.88 6.97 -3.37
CA GLY A 69 1.33 8.00 -4.30
C GLY A 69 0.20 8.94 -4.74
N ALA A 70 -0.99 8.42 -5.02
CA ALA A 70 -2.17 9.19 -5.41
C ALA A 70 -2.69 10.08 -4.27
N ILE A 71 -2.73 9.56 -3.04
CA ILE A 71 -3.10 10.34 -1.85
C ILE A 71 -2.06 11.45 -1.62
N GLY A 72 -0.77 11.12 -1.71
CA GLY A 72 0.30 12.13 -1.62
C GLY A 72 0.17 13.21 -2.70
N LEU A 73 -0.23 12.84 -3.92
CA LEU A 73 -0.43 13.80 -5.00
C LEU A 73 -1.63 14.71 -4.75
N LEU A 74 -2.74 14.17 -4.23
CA LEU A 74 -3.92 14.94 -3.84
C LEU A 74 -3.60 15.93 -2.72
N GLU A 75 -2.84 15.50 -1.72
CA GLU A 75 -2.38 16.36 -0.62
C GLU A 75 -1.40 17.45 -1.08
N ALA A 76 -0.57 17.14 -2.08
CA ALA A 76 0.35 18.10 -2.67
C ALA A 76 -0.35 19.18 -3.51
N ILE A 77 -1.65 19.03 -3.85
CA ILE A 77 -2.41 20.04 -4.58
C ILE A 77 -3.03 21.04 -3.58
N PRO A 78 -2.65 22.32 -3.64
CA PRO A 78 -3.19 23.34 -2.75
C PRO A 78 -4.72 23.42 -2.86
N GLY A 79 -5.41 23.34 -1.72
CA GLY A 79 -6.86 23.48 -1.63
C GLY A 79 -7.68 22.21 -1.91
N ILE A 80 -7.03 21.08 -2.23
CA ILE A 80 -7.68 19.76 -2.34
C ILE A 80 -7.32 18.86 -1.15
N GLY A 81 -6.06 18.94 -0.70
CA GLY A 81 -5.56 18.19 0.45
C GLY A 81 -6.11 18.63 1.81
N LEU A 82 -6.02 17.72 2.76
CA LEU A 82 -6.21 17.92 4.20
C LEU A 82 -5.10 18.80 4.82
N GLY A 83 -4.02 19.05 4.08
CA GLY A 83 -2.89 19.87 4.53
C GLY A 83 -1.90 19.07 5.36
N VAL A 84 -1.79 17.76 5.09
CA VAL A 84 -0.88 16.87 5.80
C VAL A 84 0.49 16.89 5.12
N ASP A 85 1.53 17.17 5.90
CA ASP A 85 2.91 17.11 5.41
C ASP A 85 3.28 15.68 4.93
N PRO A 86 4.22 15.54 3.99
CA PRO A 86 4.61 14.25 3.44
C PRO A 86 5.12 13.24 4.47
N ILE A 87 5.80 13.72 5.52
CA ILE A 87 6.35 12.86 6.59
C ILE A 87 5.25 12.24 7.47
N PRO A 88 4.31 13.01 8.07
CA PRO A 88 3.19 12.41 8.79
C PRO A 88 2.30 11.55 7.90
N LEU A 89 2.10 11.92 6.63
CA LEU A 89 1.35 11.09 5.67
C LEU A 89 2.02 9.72 5.45
N ALA A 90 3.35 9.71 5.25
CA ALA A 90 4.13 8.50 5.13
C ALA A 90 4.05 7.63 6.40
N ALA A 91 4.09 8.25 7.57
CA ALA A 91 3.94 7.56 8.85
C ALA A 91 2.55 6.90 8.97
N PHE A 92 1.47 7.62 8.63
CA PHE A 92 0.12 7.05 8.61
C PHE A 92 0.01 5.88 7.64
N ALA A 93 0.53 6.02 6.42
CA ALA A 93 0.53 4.95 5.43
C ALA A 93 1.23 3.69 5.98
N ILE A 94 2.39 3.83 6.62
CA ILE A 94 3.11 2.70 7.22
C ILE A 94 2.29 2.06 8.35
N VAL A 95 1.70 2.85 9.25
CA VAL A 95 0.93 2.32 10.38
C VAL A 95 -0.31 1.57 9.90
N PHE A 96 -1.11 2.16 9.01
CA PHE A 96 -2.30 1.52 8.47
C PHE A 96 -1.95 0.31 7.59
N GLY A 97 -0.92 0.41 6.74
CA GLY A 97 -0.45 -0.71 5.93
C GLY A 97 0.05 -1.89 6.76
N CYS A 98 0.73 -1.64 7.88
CA CYS A 98 1.11 -2.68 8.84
C CYS A 98 -0.12 -3.34 9.47
N PHE A 99 -1.13 -2.54 9.84
CA PHE A 99 -2.38 -3.07 10.41
C PHE A 99 -3.11 -3.99 9.42
N ASP A 100 -3.22 -3.57 8.16
CA ASP A 100 -3.84 -4.37 7.10
C ASP A 100 -3.06 -5.66 6.80
N ALA A 101 -1.73 -5.58 6.80
CA ALA A 101 -0.87 -6.75 6.62
C ALA A 101 -1.03 -7.77 7.77
N VAL A 102 -1.10 -7.30 9.01
CA VAL A 102 -1.31 -8.14 10.20
C VAL A 102 -2.72 -8.72 10.20
N ALA A 103 -3.74 -7.93 9.90
CA ALA A 103 -5.12 -8.40 9.80
C ALA A 103 -5.26 -9.49 8.72
N GLY A 104 -4.66 -9.30 7.54
CA GLY A 104 -4.64 -10.31 6.49
C GLY A 104 -3.95 -11.61 6.93
N LEU A 105 -2.87 -11.54 7.71
CA LEU A 105 -2.17 -12.71 8.23
C LEU A 105 -3.00 -13.46 9.29
N ILE A 106 -3.65 -12.73 10.20
CA ILE A 106 -4.52 -13.30 11.23
C ILE A 106 -5.73 -14.00 10.60
N LEU A 107 -6.40 -13.34 9.64
CA LEU A 107 -7.54 -13.90 8.92
C LEU A 107 -7.16 -15.15 8.13
N GLY A 108 -6.00 -15.14 7.46
CA GLY A 108 -5.49 -16.31 6.75
C GLY A 108 -5.17 -17.50 7.68
N HIS A 109 -4.66 -17.22 8.90
CA HIS A 109 -4.40 -18.27 9.89
C HIS A 109 -5.69 -18.95 10.37
N PHE A 110 -6.74 -18.17 10.66
CA PHE A 110 -8.02 -18.72 11.08
C PHE A 110 -8.74 -19.50 9.96
N SER A 111 -8.61 -19.07 8.69
CA SER A 111 -9.18 -19.82 7.56
C SER A 111 -8.56 -21.22 7.44
N ASN A 112 -7.23 -21.31 7.52
CA ASN A 112 -6.52 -22.61 7.45
C ASN A 112 -6.80 -23.53 8.63
N ALA A 113 -7.04 -22.98 9.82
CA ALA A 113 -7.38 -23.77 11.01
C ALA A 113 -8.77 -24.42 10.92
N VAL A 114 -9.71 -23.82 10.18
CA VAL A 114 -11.08 -24.32 9.99
C VAL A 114 -11.16 -25.38 8.90
N GLU A 115 -10.31 -25.31 7.86
CA GLU A 115 -10.25 -26.33 6.80
C GLU A 115 -9.49 -27.61 7.20
N GLY A 116 -8.74 -27.58 8.30
CA GLY A 116 -7.95 -28.71 8.80
C GLY A 116 -8.65 -29.62 9.82
N SER A 117 -9.92 -29.36 10.15
CA SER A 117 -10.73 -30.09 11.14
C SER A 117 -11.96 -30.73 10.51
#